data_AF-A0A9W9YLE7-F1
#
_entry.id   AF-A0A9W9YLE7-F1
#
_cell.length_a   1.000
_cell.length_b   1.000
_cell.length_c   1.000
_cell.angle_alpha   90.00
_cell.angle_beta   90.00
_cell.angle_gamma   90.00
#
_symmetry.space_group_name_H-M   'P 1'
#
loop_
_entity.id
_entity.type
_entity.pdbx_description
1 polymer ?
#
loop_
_entity_poly.entity_id
_entity_poly.type
_entity_poly.pdbx_seq_one_letter_code
_entity_poly.pdbx_strand_id
1 'polypeptide(L)'
;MTVVTLQLSDCKEFKVIPPEQYDRNESAADDIFKRPLGYSYAVAQYPGVQSEIKNPCVYVKNLTSRDVEVMIQTLVPETVCVRDDSKPTPRKGCTQGGLLSVGCWNPTSNIVIFEFYCDTGEGCDTDVQFWFRLTPSPPGADVDDWCIARNSEFPQDLKNRPSTSFDKTNS
;
A
#
# COMPACT_ATOMS: atom_id res chain seq x y z
N MET A 1 4.47 3.49 26.76
CA MET A 1 5.00 3.25 25.41
C MET A 1 5.44 4.57 24.84
N THR A 2 6.70 4.72 24.48
CA THR A 2 7.24 5.94 23.88
C THR A 2 6.79 5.98 22.42
N VAL A 3 6.07 7.02 22.01
CA VAL A 3 5.76 7.24 20.59
C VAL A 3 7.07 7.64 19.90
N VAL A 4 7.70 6.71 19.21
CA VAL A 4 8.85 7.02 18.35
C VAL A 4 8.34 7.96 17.26
N THR A 5 8.89 9.16 17.21
CA THR A 5 8.59 10.09 16.12
C THR A 5 9.30 9.60 14.87
N LEU A 6 8.56 9.16 13.85
CA LEU A 6 9.13 8.77 12.56
C LEU A 6 9.96 9.93 11.99
N GLN A 7 11.21 9.65 11.63
CA GLN A 7 12.04 10.59 10.89
C GLN A 7 12.17 10.15 9.43
N LEU A 8 12.26 11.12 8.53
CA LEU A 8 12.41 10.86 7.10
C LEU A 8 13.64 9.98 6.79
N SER A 9 14.70 10.10 7.60
CA SER A 9 15.93 9.31 7.48
C SER A 9 15.73 7.80 7.73
N ASP A 10 14.67 7.42 8.44
CA ASP A 10 14.40 6.04 8.80
C ASP A 10 13.56 5.30 7.76
N CYS A 11 12.98 6.06 6.80
CA CYS A 11 12.03 5.57 5.81
C CYS A 11 12.60 5.67 4.39
N LYS A 12 12.17 4.74 3.53
CA LYS A 12 12.62 4.69 2.12
C LYS A 12 11.74 5.58 1.24
N GLU A 13 12.31 6.21 0.22
CA GLU A 13 11.47 6.87 -0.78
C GLU A 13 10.61 5.85 -1.52
N PHE A 14 9.28 6.05 -1.52
CA PHE A 14 8.39 5.29 -2.38
C PHE A 14 8.45 5.88 -3.80
N LYS A 15 9.07 5.14 -4.72
CA LYS A 15 9.10 5.52 -6.13
C LYS A 15 7.76 5.20 -6.77
N VAL A 16 6.93 6.22 -6.97
CA VAL A 16 5.64 6.08 -7.68
C VAL A 16 5.91 5.58 -9.09
N ILE A 17 5.23 4.51 -9.49
CA ILE A 17 5.23 4.02 -10.88
C ILE A 17 3.93 4.53 -11.51
N PRO A 18 4.00 5.21 -12.66
CA PRO A 18 2.79 5.66 -13.32
C PRO A 18 2.07 4.48 -14.01
N PRO A 19 0.73 4.52 -14.17
CA PRO A 19 -0.06 3.37 -14.62
C PRO A 19 0.38 2.74 -15.96
N GLU A 20 0.90 3.55 -16.88
CA GLU A 20 1.43 3.13 -18.17
C GLU A 20 2.71 2.29 -18.08
N GLN A 21 3.37 2.28 -16.91
CA GLN A 21 4.58 1.50 -16.64
C GLN A 21 4.33 0.32 -15.68
N TYR A 22 3.07 0.02 -15.37
CA TYR A 22 2.73 -1.12 -14.51
C TYR A 22 3.19 -2.44 -15.12
N ASP A 23 3.92 -3.23 -14.33
CA ASP A 23 4.14 -4.65 -14.64
C ASP A 23 2.80 -5.38 -14.47
N ARG A 24 2.23 -5.81 -15.58
CA ARG A 24 0.94 -6.50 -15.67
C ARG A 24 1.09 -7.98 -15.98
N ASN A 25 2.31 -8.51 -15.90
CA ASN A 25 2.54 -9.95 -16.09
C ASN A 25 2.03 -10.73 -14.87
N GLU A 26 1.36 -11.85 -15.10
CA GLU A 26 0.90 -12.74 -14.04
C GLU A 26 2.06 -13.18 -13.12
N SER A 27 3.21 -13.50 -13.71
CA SER A 27 4.43 -13.87 -12.97
C SER A 27 4.98 -12.77 -12.04
N ALA A 28 4.49 -11.53 -12.14
CA ALA A 28 4.86 -10.45 -11.23
C ALA A 28 4.08 -10.48 -9.92
N ALA A 29 2.92 -11.15 -9.88
CA ALA A 29 2.08 -11.21 -8.69
C ALA A 29 2.65 -12.09 -7.55
N ASP A 30 3.59 -12.99 -7.88
CA ASP A 30 4.22 -13.93 -6.94
C ASP A 30 5.68 -13.61 -6.61
N ASP A 31 6.27 -12.60 -7.27
CA ASP A 31 7.67 -12.23 -7.07
C ASP A 31 7.77 -10.97 -6.22
N ILE A 32 8.11 -11.13 -4.94
CA ILE A 32 8.22 -10.05 -3.95
C ILE A 32 9.24 -8.95 -4.32
N PHE A 33 10.13 -9.22 -5.29
CA PHE A 33 11.10 -8.25 -5.79
C PHE A 33 10.59 -7.47 -7.01
N LYS A 34 9.49 -7.92 -7.62
CA LYS A 34 8.79 -7.18 -8.67
C LYS A 34 7.80 -6.18 -8.08
N ARG A 35 7.25 -5.35 -8.97
CA ARG A 35 6.30 -4.29 -8.63
C ARG A 35 5.01 -4.41 -9.46
N PRO A 36 4.24 -5.52 -9.30
CA PRO A 36 3.02 -5.74 -10.05
C PRO A 36 2.06 -4.56 -9.85
N LEU A 37 1.51 -4.00 -10.93
CA LEU A 37 0.57 -2.87 -10.87
C LEU A 37 1.08 -1.66 -10.05
N GLY A 38 2.40 -1.50 -9.94
CA GLY A 38 3.06 -0.44 -9.18
C GLY A 38 3.16 -0.68 -7.67
N TYR A 39 2.69 -1.83 -7.17
CA TYR A 39 2.75 -2.18 -5.76
C TYR A 39 4.20 -2.47 -5.33
N SER A 40 4.44 -2.34 -4.03
CA SER A 40 5.67 -2.78 -3.36
C SER A 40 5.30 -3.80 -2.28
N TYR A 41 6.21 -4.73 -2.01
CA TYR A 41 6.04 -5.72 -0.96
C TYR A 41 6.58 -5.20 0.39
N ALA A 42 5.90 -5.56 1.48
CA ALA A 42 6.38 -5.30 2.84
C ALA A 42 5.85 -6.37 3.83
N VAL A 43 6.46 -6.37 5.01
CA VAL A 43 6.06 -7.21 6.15
C VAL A 43 5.91 -6.32 7.38
N ALA A 44 4.72 -6.31 7.97
CA ALA A 44 4.46 -5.66 9.25
C ALA A 44 4.62 -6.71 10.35
N GLN A 45 5.50 -6.45 11.31
CA GLN A 45 5.81 -7.42 12.35
C GLN A 45 4.82 -7.34 13.51
N TYR A 46 4.44 -8.49 14.04
CA TYR A 46 3.59 -8.59 15.21
C TYR A 46 4.31 -8.07 16.47
N PRO A 47 3.72 -7.13 17.22
CA PRO A 47 4.23 -6.66 18.51
C PRO A 47 4.17 -7.72 19.60
N GLY A 48 5.20 -8.58 19.61
CA GLY A 48 5.51 -9.47 20.72
C GLY A 48 5.90 -8.72 22.01
N VAL A 49 6.12 -9.46 23.09
CA VAL A 49 6.22 -8.92 24.47
C VAL A 49 7.52 -8.11 24.73
N GLN A 50 8.52 -8.13 23.84
CA GLN A 50 9.86 -7.58 24.13
C GLN A 50 10.60 -6.84 22.99
N SER A 51 10.00 -6.58 21.83
CA SER A 51 10.76 -6.10 20.67
C SER A 51 10.49 -4.64 20.30
N GLU A 52 11.56 -3.84 20.18
CA GLU A 52 11.57 -2.65 19.32
C GLU A 52 11.31 -3.11 17.88
N ILE A 53 10.07 -2.96 17.43
CA ILE A 53 9.68 -3.33 16.07
C ILE A 53 9.99 -2.19 15.13
N LYS A 54 10.74 -2.52 14.08
CA LYS A 54 10.95 -1.62 12.97
C LYS A 54 9.90 -1.89 11.90
N ASN A 55 8.79 -1.19 12.02
CA ASN A 55 7.73 -1.23 11.02
C ASN A 55 8.23 -0.76 9.65
N PRO A 56 7.74 -1.36 8.55
CA PRO A 56 8.01 -0.85 7.22
C PRO A 56 7.45 0.56 7.08
N CYS A 57 8.32 1.49 6.68
CA CYS A 57 7.91 2.85 6.39
C CYS A 57 8.52 3.38 5.09
N VAL A 58 7.75 4.22 4.42
CA VAL A 58 8.15 4.89 3.19
C VAL A 58 7.73 6.35 3.21
N TYR A 59 8.34 7.18 2.38
CA TYR A 59 7.87 8.54 2.17
C TYR A 59 7.56 8.81 0.71
N VAL A 60 6.58 9.69 0.47
CA VAL A 60 6.21 10.19 -0.85
C VAL A 60 6.45 11.69 -0.89
N LYS A 61 7.01 12.19 -2.00
CA LYS A 61 7.31 13.62 -2.24
C LYS A 61 6.36 14.20 -3.28
N ASN A 62 6.39 15.54 -3.44
CA ASN A 62 5.66 16.30 -4.45
C ASN A 62 4.14 16.25 -4.26
N LEU A 63 3.68 16.26 -3.01
CA LEU A 63 2.28 16.14 -2.62
C LEU A 63 1.53 17.48 -2.48
N THR A 64 2.16 18.61 -2.79
CA THR A 64 1.47 19.91 -2.80
C THR A 64 0.23 19.88 -3.71
N SER A 65 -0.95 20.15 -3.12
CA SER A 65 -2.25 20.12 -3.80
C SER A 65 -2.59 18.77 -4.44
N ARG A 66 -2.16 17.67 -3.82
CA ARG A 66 -2.47 16.31 -4.26
C ARG A 66 -2.93 15.46 -3.10
N ASP A 67 -3.88 14.59 -3.35
CA ASP A 67 -4.25 13.49 -2.46
C ASP A 67 -3.39 12.27 -2.75
N VAL A 68 -3.41 11.29 -1.86
CA VAL A 68 -2.72 10.01 -2.03
C VAL A 68 -3.73 8.88 -1.88
N GLU A 69 -3.91 8.11 -2.94
CA GLU A 69 -4.55 6.80 -2.90
C GLU A 69 -3.58 5.83 -2.22
N VAL A 70 -4.04 5.21 -1.13
CA VAL A 70 -3.37 4.16 -0.39
C VAL A 70 -4.13 2.86 -0.67
N MET A 71 -3.47 1.93 -1.34
CA MET A 71 -4.02 0.59 -1.58
C MET A 71 -3.16 -0.44 -0.88
N ILE A 72 -3.81 -1.42 -0.26
CA ILE A 72 -3.15 -2.52 0.43
C ILE A 72 -3.83 -3.82 -0.01
N GLN A 73 -3.02 -4.82 -0.33
CA GLN A 73 -3.46 -6.20 -0.45
C GLN A 73 -2.66 -7.10 0.50
N THR A 74 -3.30 -7.77 1.45
CA THR A 74 -2.66 -8.80 2.27
C THR A 74 -2.60 -10.14 1.52
N LEU A 75 -1.60 -10.96 1.81
CA LEU A 75 -1.46 -12.29 1.18
C LEU A 75 -2.35 -13.35 1.82
N VAL A 76 -2.71 -13.13 3.08
CA VAL A 76 -3.64 -13.93 3.87
C VAL A 76 -4.63 -12.99 4.57
N PRO A 77 -5.84 -13.45 4.96
CA PRO A 77 -6.86 -12.62 5.60
C PRO A 77 -6.47 -12.10 6.99
N GLU A 78 -5.57 -11.13 7.03
CA GLU A 78 -5.02 -10.52 8.24
C GLU A 78 -5.20 -8.99 8.24
N THR A 79 -5.15 -8.40 9.44
CA THR A 79 -5.24 -6.95 9.61
C THR A 79 -3.85 -6.30 9.54
N VAL A 80 -3.66 -5.37 8.62
CA VAL A 80 -2.53 -4.43 8.64
C VAL A 80 -3.07 -3.00 8.70
N CYS A 81 -2.42 -2.18 9.52
CA CYS A 81 -2.73 -0.77 9.66
C CYS A 81 -1.68 0.08 8.95
N VAL A 82 -2.09 1.25 8.52
CA VAL A 82 -1.24 2.29 7.98
C VAL A 82 -1.53 3.59 8.71
N ARG A 83 -0.48 4.38 8.98
CA ARG A 83 -0.59 5.75 9.48
C ARG A 83 0.35 6.69 8.75
N ASP A 84 -0.03 7.97 8.70
CA ASP A 84 0.87 9.01 8.20
C ASP A 84 1.63 9.72 9.33
N ASP A 85 2.52 10.66 9.00
CA ASP A 85 3.24 11.50 9.95
C ASP A 85 2.55 12.86 10.21
N SER A 86 1.25 12.98 9.89
CA SER A 86 0.53 14.23 10.09
C SER A 86 0.38 14.57 11.58
N LYS A 87 0.34 15.89 11.86
CA LYS A 87 0.26 16.45 13.22
C LYS A 87 -0.96 17.37 13.35
N PRO A 88 -1.61 17.45 14.53
CA PRO A 88 -1.25 16.79 15.78
C PRO A 88 -1.65 15.31 15.86
N THR A 89 -2.61 14.89 15.02
CA THR A 89 -3.16 13.54 15.02
C THR A 89 -2.88 12.90 13.66
N PRO A 90 -2.05 11.85 13.60
CA PRO A 90 -1.86 11.05 12.41
C PRO A 90 -3.18 10.53 11.84
N ARG A 91 -3.31 10.55 10.51
CA ARG A 91 -4.35 9.75 9.85
C ARG A 91 -3.98 8.29 10.01
N LYS A 92 -4.95 7.44 10.34
CA LYS A 92 -4.77 5.99 10.43
C LYS A 92 -5.93 5.25 9.77
N GLY A 93 -5.64 4.08 9.23
CA GLY A 93 -6.64 3.15 8.71
C GLY A 93 -6.10 1.73 8.69
N CYS A 94 -6.98 0.74 8.83
CA CYS A 94 -6.61 -0.67 8.86
C CYS A 94 -7.45 -1.47 7.86
N THR A 95 -6.91 -2.58 7.34
CA THR A 95 -7.72 -3.60 6.68
C THR A 95 -8.56 -4.29 7.76
N GLN A 96 -9.89 -4.36 7.64
CA GLN A 96 -10.72 -5.07 8.62
C GLN A 96 -10.77 -6.58 8.29
N GLY A 97 -9.73 -7.33 8.65
CA GLY A 97 -9.64 -8.79 8.43
C GLY A 97 -9.78 -9.25 6.97
N GLY A 98 -9.57 -8.32 6.03
CA GLY A 98 -9.81 -8.50 4.61
C GLY A 98 -8.53 -8.48 3.78
N LEU A 99 -8.62 -9.03 2.57
CA LEU A 99 -7.48 -9.09 1.65
C LEU A 99 -7.15 -7.76 0.99
N LEU A 100 -8.06 -6.78 1.00
CA LEU A 100 -7.94 -5.54 0.23
C LEU A 100 -8.39 -4.34 1.05
N SER A 101 -7.70 -3.21 0.90
CA SER A 101 -8.12 -1.91 1.42
C SER A 101 -7.73 -0.79 0.45
N VAL A 102 -8.60 0.21 0.36
CA VAL A 102 -8.43 1.42 -0.46
C VAL A 102 -8.82 2.61 0.40
N GLY A 103 -7.96 3.63 0.44
CA GLY A 103 -8.29 4.92 1.06
C GLY A 103 -7.63 6.07 0.33
N CYS A 104 -8.27 7.23 0.31
CA CYS A 104 -7.69 8.45 -0.25
C CYS A 104 -7.45 9.49 0.84
N TRP A 105 -6.20 9.89 0.94
CA TRP A 105 -5.70 10.66 2.06
C TRP A 105 -5.25 12.02 1.54
N ASN A 106 -5.66 13.09 2.22
CA ASN A 106 -5.30 14.46 1.87
C ASN A 106 -4.08 14.90 2.70
N PRO A 107 -2.85 14.74 2.19
CA PRO A 107 -1.64 15.09 2.93
C PRO A 107 -1.58 16.60 3.20
N THR A 108 -1.15 16.96 4.41
CA THR A 108 -0.98 18.37 4.81
C THR A 108 0.42 18.91 4.51
N SER A 109 1.32 18.07 3.99
CA SER A 109 2.72 18.37 3.70
C SER A 109 3.08 17.93 2.29
N ASN A 110 4.08 18.59 1.68
CA ASN A 110 4.62 18.18 0.37
C ASN A 110 5.36 16.83 0.42
N ILE A 111 5.80 16.43 1.61
CA ILE A 111 6.43 15.14 1.87
C ILE A 111 5.69 14.50 3.05
N VAL A 112 5.23 13.27 2.87
CA VAL A 112 4.50 12.51 3.90
C VAL A 112 5.13 11.14 4.05
N ILE A 113 5.30 10.71 5.29
CA ILE A 113 5.73 9.37 5.66
C ILE A 113 4.49 8.51 5.89
N PHE A 114 4.50 7.29 5.35
CA PHE A 114 3.53 6.25 5.63
C PHE A 114 4.25 5.11 6.34
N GLU A 115 3.76 4.74 7.53
CA GLU A 115 4.23 3.58 8.28
C GLU A 115 3.11 2.54 8.32
N PHE A 116 3.47 1.30 7.98
CA PHE A 116 2.55 0.16 8.03
C PHE A 116 2.92 -0.72 9.23
N TYR A 117 1.93 -1.10 10.01
CA TYR A 117 2.15 -1.75 11.30
C TYR A 117 1.05 -2.75 11.61
N CYS A 118 1.39 -3.72 12.45
CA CYS A 118 0.45 -4.66 13.03
C CYS A 118 -0.12 -4.06 14.31
N ASP A 119 -1.44 -3.85 14.36
CA ASP A 119 -2.14 -3.37 15.55
C ASP A 119 -2.97 -4.50 16.17
N THR A 120 -2.53 -4.98 17.34
CA THR A 120 -3.23 -6.04 18.08
C THR A 120 -4.63 -5.63 18.53
N GLY A 121 -4.86 -4.32 18.73
CA GLY A 121 -6.19 -3.80 19.07
C GLY A 121 -7.17 -3.81 17.89
N GLU A 122 -6.66 -3.86 16.66
CA GLU A 122 -7.46 -3.89 15.42
C GLU A 122 -7.53 -5.31 14.83
N GLY A 123 -7.05 -6.32 15.57
CA GLY A 123 -7.16 -7.73 15.21
C GLY A 123 -5.96 -8.33 14.47
N CYS A 124 -4.79 -7.68 14.50
CA CYS A 124 -3.56 -8.28 14.01
C CYS A 124 -2.92 -9.21 15.07
N ASP A 125 -2.77 -10.50 14.76
CA ASP A 125 -2.26 -11.51 15.70
C ASP A 125 -0.95 -12.21 15.24
N THR A 126 -0.47 -11.85 14.04
CA THR A 126 0.71 -12.45 13.40
C THR A 126 1.45 -11.44 12.51
N ASP A 127 2.63 -11.82 12.03
CA ASP A 127 3.36 -11.06 11.02
C ASP A 127 2.53 -11.02 9.71
N VAL A 128 2.30 -9.83 9.18
CA VAL A 128 1.45 -9.65 8.00
C VAL A 128 2.30 -9.35 6.78
N GLN A 129 2.20 -10.21 5.77
CA GLN A 129 2.79 -10.03 4.45
C GLN A 129 1.77 -9.35 3.53
N PHE A 130 2.17 -8.26 2.88
CA PHE A 130 1.25 -7.48 2.06
C PHE A 130 1.95 -6.74 0.92
N TRP A 131 1.17 -6.49 -0.12
CA TRP A 131 1.43 -5.54 -1.18
C TRP A 131 0.82 -4.19 -0.80
N PHE A 132 1.51 -3.09 -1.10
CA PHE A 132 0.95 -1.75 -0.97
C PHE A 132 1.30 -0.86 -2.16
N ARG A 133 0.42 0.09 -2.48
CA ARG A 133 0.64 1.12 -3.51
C ARG A 133 0.22 2.48 -2.98
N LEU A 134 1.06 3.48 -3.27
CA LEU A 134 0.77 4.89 -2.99
C LEU A 134 0.73 5.64 -4.33
N THR A 135 -0.41 6.22 -4.66
CA THR A 135 -0.58 6.98 -5.91
C THR A 135 -0.98 8.42 -5.58
N PRO A 136 -0.16 9.43 -5.88
CA PRO A 136 -0.59 10.82 -5.80
C PRO A 136 -1.61 11.16 -6.90
N SER A 137 -2.63 11.94 -6.56
CA SER A 137 -3.57 12.49 -7.55
C SER A 137 -2.89 13.52 -8.45
N PRO A 138 -3.44 13.81 -9.66
CA PRO A 138 -3.06 15.00 -10.40
C PRO A 138 -3.21 16.27 -9.54
N PRO A 139 -2.36 17.30 -9.70
CA PRO A 139 -2.49 18.53 -8.91
C PRO A 139 -3.87 19.15 -9.08
N GLY A 140 -4.55 19.44 -7.96
CA GLY A 140 -5.87 20.08 -7.96
C GLY A 140 -7.01 19.23 -8.50
N ALA A 141 -6.83 17.92 -8.64
CA ALA A 141 -7.93 17.01 -8.93
C ALA A 141 -8.97 17.04 -7.79
N ASP A 142 -10.25 16.92 -8.14
CA ASP A 142 -11.30 16.66 -7.16
C ASP A 142 -11.10 15.25 -6.58
N VAL A 143 -10.95 15.17 -5.25
CA VAL A 143 -10.58 13.94 -4.54
C VAL A 143 -11.67 12.88 -4.65
N ASP A 144 -12.94 13.28 -4.60
CA ASP A 144 -14.06 12.34 -4.59
C ASP A 144 -14.18 11.70 -5.97
N ASP A 145 -14.11 12.51 -7.02
CA ASP A 145 -14.13 12.02 -8.40
C ASP A 145 -12.88 11.21 -8.74
N TRP A 146 -11.69 11.67 -8.36
CA TRP A 146 -10.44 11.00 -8.71
C TRP A 146 -10.27 9.68 -7.97
N CYS A 147 -10.59 9.64 -6.67
CA CYS A 147 -10.41 8.45 -5.87
C CYS A 147 -11.41 7.35 -6.24
N ILE A 148 -12.69 7.71 -6.38
CA ILE A 148 -13.77 6.75 -6.60
C ILE A 148 -13.76 6.24 -8.05
N ALA A 149 -13.38 7.07 -9.03
CA ALA A 149 -13.37 6.68 -10.43
C ALA A 149 -12.21 5.74 -10.82
N ARG A 150 -11.27 5.47 -9.92
CA ARG A 150 -10.14 4.59 -10.20
C ARG A 150 -10.55 3.13 -10.10
N ASN A 151 -10.34 2.40 -11.19
CA ASN A 151 -10.40 0.95 -11.18
C ASN A 151 -9.32 0.42 -10.23
N SER A 152 -9.78 -0.14 -9.12
CA SER A 152 -8.93 -0.72 -8.09
C SER A 152 -8.45 -2.10 -8.54
N GLU A 153 -7.36 -2.13 -9.32
CA GLU A 153 -6.65 -3.38 -9.64
C GLU A 153 -5.61 -3.71 -8.57
N PHE A 154 -5.56 -4.98 -8.20
CA PHE A 154 -4.67 -5.55 -7.19
C PHE A 154 -3.78 -6.66 -7.79
N PRO A 155 -2.60 -6.94 -7.21
CA PRO A 155 -1.72 -8.02 -7.68
C PRO A 155 -2.43 -9.37 -7.91
N GLN A 156 -3.39 -9.76 -7.06
CA GLN A 156 -4.17 -11.00 -7.30
C GLN A 156 -5.00 -11.00 -8.58
N ASP A 157 -5.42 -9.83 -9.07
CA ASP A 157 -6.23 -9.74 -10.29
C ASP A 157 -5.43 -10.16 -11.52
N LEU A 158 -4.09 -10.07 -11.47
CA LEU A 158 -3.22 -10.55 -12.54
C LEU A 158 -3.25 -12.08 -12.67
N LYS A 159 -3.50 -12.81 -11.59
CA LYS A 159 -3.60 -14.29 -11.56
C LYS A 159 -4.92 -14.81 -12.09
N ASN A 160 -5.97 -14.01 -11.96
CA ASN A 160 -7.33 -14.40 -12.34
C ASN A 160 -7.67 -14.04 -13.80
N ARG A 161 -6.72 -13.50 -14.57
CA ARG A 161 -6.92 -13.23 -15.99
C ARG A 161 -6.88 -14.56 -16.75
N PRO A 162 -7.89 -14.90 -17.57
CA PRO A 162 -7.84 -16.11 -18.37
C PRO A 162 -6.60 -16.04 -19.28
N SER A 163 -5.75 -17.06 -19.19
CA SER A 163 -4.62 -17.21 -20.10
C SER A 163 -5.20 -17.27 -21.51
N THR A 164 -4.95 -16.28 -22.35
CA THR A 164 -5.25 -16.39 -23.78
C THR A 164 -4.26 -17.36 -24.40
N SER A 165 -4.42 -18.64 -24.10
CA SER A 165 -3.94 -19.73 -24.95
C SER A 165 -4.88 -19.77 -26.16
N PHE A 166 -4.51 -19.04 -27.21
CA PHE A 166 -5.00 -19.34 -28.55
C PHE A 166 -4.30 -20.63 -29.03
N ASP A 167 -4.62 -21.76 -28.41
CA ASP A 167 -4.42 -23.07 -29.05
C ASP A 167 -5.63 -23.30 -29.96
N LYS A 168 -5.48 -22.90 -31.22
CA LYS A 168 -6.26 -23.47 -32.33
C LYS A 168 -5.34 -24.32 -33.19
N THR A 169 -4.97 -25.48 -32.66
CA THR A 169 -4.76 -26.68 -33.47
C THR A 169 -6.11 -27.35 -33.70
N ASN A 170 -6.71 -27.12 -34.87
CA ASN A 170 -7.68 -28.03 -35.49
C ASN A 170 -7.13 -28.24 -36.91
N SER A 171 -6.53 -29.39 -37.24
CA SER A 171 -7.21 -30.65 -37.63
C SER A 171 -8.30 -30.41 -38.67
#